data_AF-A0A7Y2LXL3-F1
#
_entry.id   AF-A0A7Y2LXL3-F1
#
_cell.length_a   1.000
_cell.length_b   1.000
_cell.length_c   1.000
_cell.angle_alpha   90.00
_cell.angle_beta   90.00
_cell.angle_gamma   90.00
#
_symmetry.space_group_name_H-M   'P 1'
#
loop_
_entity.id
_entity.type
_entity.pdbx_description
1 polymer ?
#
loop_
_entity_poly.entity_id
_entity_poly.type
_entity_poly.pdbx_seq_one_letter_code
_entity_poly.pdbx_strand_id
1 'polypeptide(L)'
;MISYWKEVKEIYSDGECTFIIGYYDHKNSNDGGSKALGIHWQTYPQSRGILSPCVIPKNTRNIILRGLLTQAEALKEPLQIDKIKNALAYFD
;
A
#
# COMPACT_ATOMS: atom_id res chain seq x y z
N MET A 1 -6.21 -5.18 21.68
CA MET A 1 -5.01 -4.88 20.89
C MET A 1 -5.44 -4.59 19.48
N ILE A 2 -4.99 -3.49 18.88
CA ILE A 2 -5.47 -3.03 17.57
C ILE A 2 -4.29 -3.04 16.61
N SER A 3 -4.53 -3.53 15.39
CA SER A 3 -3.56 -3.39 14.31
C SER A 3 -3.72 -2.04 13.63
N TYR A 4 -2.63 -1.41 13.23
CA TYR A 4 -2.69 -0.09 12.62
C TYR A 4 -1.53 0.17 11.67
N TRP A 5 -1.74 1.17 10.82
CA TRP A 5 -0.77 1.64 9.85
C TRP A 5 -0.10 2.94 10.32
N LYS A 6 1.20 3.08 10.05
CA LYS A 6 2.02 4.28 10.28
C LYS A 6 2.69 4.74 8.98
N GLU A 7 2.94 6.04 8.86
CA GLU A 7 3.63 6.65 7.70
C GLU A 7 3.03 6.22 6.35
N VAL A 8 1.71 6.28 6.27
CA VAL A 8 0.95 5.83 5.10
C VAL A 8 1.18 6.78 3.93
N LYS A 9 1.51 6.20 2.77
CA LYS A 9 1.62 6.91 1.49
C LYS A 9 0.83 6.18 0.42
N GLU A 10 -0.06 6.90 -0.26
CA GLU A 10 -0.76 6.39 -1.44
C GLU A 10 0.18 6.27 -2.63
N ILE A 11 0.12 5.13 -3.31
CA ILE A 11 0.96 4.84 -4.47
C ILE A 11 0.14 4.67 -5.75
N TYR A 12 -1.15 4.37 -5.65
CA TYR A 12 -2.08 4.19 -6.77
C TYR A 12 -3.51 4.41 -6.28
N SER A 13 -4.35 5.03 -7.11
CA SER A 13 -5.80 5.03 -6.93
C SER A 13 -6.49 5.07 -8.30
N ASP A 14 -7.56 4.29 -8.45
CA ASP A 14 -8.45 4.33 -9.63
C ASP A 14 -9.80 5.00 -9.31
N GLY A 15 -9.93 5.62 -8.14
CA GLY A 15 -11.16 6.23 -7.66
C GLY A 15 -12.03 5.29 -6.82
N GLU A 16 -11.89 3.98 -6.89
CA GLU A 16 -12.61 3.03 -6.03
C GLU A 16 -11.67 2.29 -5.08
N CYS A 17 -10.52 1.88 -5.61
CA CYS A 17 -9.46 1.15 -4.99
C CYS A 17 -8.21 2.02 -4.85
N THR A 18 -7.59 1.97 -3.67
CA THR A 18 -6.34 2.67 -3.37
C THR A 18 -5.32 1.70 -2.80
N PHE A 19 -4.12 1.72 -3.36
CA PHE A 19 -2.96 1.03 -2.79
C PHE A 19 -2.09 2.02 -2.03
N ILE A 20 -1.64 1.57 -0.86
CA ILE A 20 -0.77 2.34 0.03
C ILE A 20 0.48 1.55 0.39
N ILE A 21 1.54 2.26 0.75
CA ILE A 21 2.70 1.70 1.46
C ILE A 21 2.82 2.36 2.83
N GLY A 22 3.45 1.67 3.78
CA GLY A 22 3.72 2.17 5.11
C GLY A 22 4.15 1.06 6.04
N TYR A 23 4.14 1.33 7.34
CA TYR A 23 4.43 0.33 8.37
C TYR A 23 3.13 -0.23 8.93
N TYR A 24 2.95 -1.54 8.82
CA TYR A 24 1.84 -2.25 9.44
C TYR A 24 2.28 -2.90 10.75
N ASP A 25 1.66 -2.51 11.85
CA ASP A 25 1.88 -3.09 13.17
C ASP A 25 0.70 -4.00 13.52
N HIS A 26 0.89 -5.31 13.36
CA HIS A 26 -0.14 -6.29 13.66
C HIS A 26 -0.32 -6.39 15.17
N LYS A 27 -1.50 -6.02 15.70
CA LYS A 27 -1.81 -6.10 17.12
C LYS A 27 -0.77 -5.40 18.03
N ASN A 28 -0.08 -4.36 17.56
CA ASN A 28 0.97 -3.70 18.36
C ASN A 28 2.05 -4.68 18.86
N SER A 29 2.32 -5.74 18.11
CA SER A 29 3.26 -6.80 18.49
C SER A 29 4.66 -6.56 17.97
N ASN A 30 4.82 -5.68 16.97
CA ASN A 30 6.10 -5.39 16.34
C ASN A 30 6.43 -3.94 16.60
N ASP A 31 7.43 -3.69 17.47
CA ASP A 31 7.92 -2.37 17.92
C ASP A 31 8.23 -1.40 16.75
N GLY A 32 7.19 -0.78 16.18
CA GLY A 32 7.30 0.09 14.99
C GLY A 32 6.60 -0.43 13.71
N GLY A 33 6.22 -1.71 13.63
CA GLY A 33 5.57 -2.34 12.48
C GLY A 33 6.54 -2.79 11.38
N SER A 34 6.04 -3.52 10.38
CA SER A 34 6.82 -3.95 9.21
C SER A 34 6.35 -3.24 7.94
N LYS A 35 7.31 -2.94 7.04
CA LYS A 35 6.99 -2.38 5.72
C LYS A 35 5.98 -3.27 5.00
N ALA A 36 4.81 -2.72 4.67
CA ALA A 36 3.71 -3.47 4.08
C ALA A 36 3.07 -2.70 2.91
N LEU A 37 2.46 -3.46 1.99
CA LEU A 37 1.55 -2.92 0.98
C LEU A 37 0.13 -3.13 1.49
N GLY A 38 -0.64 -2.05 1.52
CA GLY A 38 -2.04 -2.05 1.92
C GLY A 38 -2.95 -1.80 0.73
N ILE A 39 -4.16 -2.34 0.80
CA ILE A 39 -5.26 -2.00 -0.11
C ILE A 39 -6.47 -1.57 0.71
N HIS A 40 -7.13 -0.52 0.27
CA HIS A 40 -8.42 -0.09 0.81
C HIS A 40 -9.30 0.51 -0.29
N TRP A 41 -10.57 0.70 0.05
CA TRP A 41 -11.56 1.37 -0.79
C TRP A 41 -11.89 2.75 -0.20
N GLN A 42 -12.55 3.62 -0.96
CA GLN A 42 -12.89 4.98 -0.48
C GLN A 42 -13.70 4.98 0.82
N THR A 43 -14.56 3.99 1.02
CA THR A 43 -15.43 3.84 2.19
C THR A 43 -14.86 2.90 3.26
N TYR A 44 -13.56 2.61 3.22
CA TYR A 44 -12.99 1.58 4.08
C TYR A 44 -13.15 1.93 5.55
N PRO A 45 -13.68 1.00 6.38
CA PRO A 45 -13.98 1.28 7.76
C PRO A 45 -12.72 1.63 8.55
N GLN A 46 -12.81 2.72 9.31
CA GLN A 46 -11.78 3.10 10.27
C GLN A 46 -12.11 2.46 11.61
N SER A 47 -11.18 1.70 12.19
CA SER A 47 -11.34 1.19 13.55
C SER A 47 -10.80 2.24 14.51
N ARG A 48 -11.69 2.84 15.31
CA ARG A 48 -11.34 3.94 16.25
C ARG A 48 -10.61 5.12 15.58
N GLY A 49 -11.01 5.48 14.36
CA GLY A 49 -10.40 6.57 13.60
C GLY A 49 -9.06 6.22 12.94
N ILE A 50 -8.64 4.96 12.98
CA ILE A 50 -7.38 4.49 12.40
C ILE A 50 -7.68 3.63 11.17
N LEU A 51 -7.02 3.94 10.05
CA LEU A 51 -7.03 3.13 8.84
C LEU A 51 -6.53 1.72 9.16
N SER A 52 -7.34 0.71 8.83
CA SER A 52 -6.95 -0.71 8.93
C SER A 52 -6.94 -1.45 7.57
N PRO A 53 -6.35 -0.90 6.49
CA PRO A 53 -6.27 -1.53 5.18
C PRO A 53 -5.83 -3.00 5.24
N CYS A 54 -6.33 -3.77 4.27
CA CYS A 54 -5.92 -5.15 4.08
C CYS A 54 -4.44 -5.20 3.69
N VAL A 55 -3.66 -6.01 4.41
CA VAL A 55 -2.23 -6.19 4.15
C VAL A 55 -2.03 -7.23 3.05
N ILE A 56 -1.25 -6.90 2.03
CA ILE A 56 -0.93 -7.79 0.93
C ILE A 56 0.37 -8.57 1.23
N PRO A 57 0.37 -9.92 1.14
CA PRO A 57 1.57 -10.73 1.34
C PRO A 57 2.68 -10.42 0.35
N LYS A 58 3.94 -10.65 0.75
CA LYS A 58 5.16 -10.30 -0.01
C LYS A 58 5.14 -10.72 -1.49
N ASN A 59 4.79 -11.97 -1.78
CA ASN A 59 4.79 -12.48 -3.15
C ASN A 59 3.72 -11.78 -4.01
N THR A 60 2.49 -11.70 -3.49
CA THR A 60 1.36 -11.03 -4.15
C THR A 60 1.63 -9.55 -4.34
N ARG A 61 2.22 -8.88 -3.35
CA ARG A 61 2.64 -7.47 -3.43
C ARG A 61 3.55 -7.24 -4.61
N ASN A 62 4.60 -8.05 -4.77
CA ASN A 62 5.56 -7.87 -5.86
C ASN A 62 4.89 -8.06 -7.23
N ILE A 63 3.99 -9.04 -7.36
CA ILE A 63 3.22 -9.27 -8.59
C ILE A 63 2.34 -8.05 -8.90
N ILE A 64 1.58 -7.56 -7.92
CA ILE A 64 0.70 -6.39 -8.08
C ILE A 64 1.49 -5.15 -8.50
N LEU A 65 2.58 -4.83 -7.78
CA LEU A 65 3.38 -3.64 -8.09
C LEU A 65 3.99 -3.69 -9.50
N ARG A 66 4.43 -4.87 -9.94
CA ARG A 66 4.94 -5.05 -11.31
C ARG A 66 3.83 -4.92 -12.34
N GLY A 67 2.65 -5.48 -12.10
CA GLY A 67 1.48 -5.33 -12.97
C GLY A 67 1.03 -3.87 -13.11
N LEU A 68 0.95 -3.14 -11.99
CA LEU A 68 0.64 -1.71 -11.98
C LEU A 68 1.69 -0.91 -12.76
N LEU A 69 2.98 -1.24 -12.62
CA LEU A 69 4.04 -0.56 -13.36
C LEU A 69 3.89 -0.78 -14.87
N THR A 70 3.68 -2.03 -15.31
CA THR A 70 3.48 -2.36 -16.72
C THR A 70 2.28 -1.62 -17.31
N GLN A 71 1.18 -1.52 -16.55
CA GLN A 71 0.01 -0.76 -16.99
C GLN A 71 0.32 0.75 -17.11
N ALA A 72 0.96 1.35 -16.11
CA ALA A 72 1.31 2.76 -16.12
C ALA A 72 2.28 3.13 -17.26
N GLU A 73 3.21 2.23 -17.58
CA GLU A 73 4.12 2.35 -18.73
C GLU A 73 3.37 2.29 -20.06
N ALA A 74 2.42 1.36 -20.21
CA ALA A 74 1.58 1.25 -21.40
C ALA A 74 0.71 2.49 -21.61
N LEU A 75 0.18 3.08 -20.53
CA LEU A 75 -0.64 4.28 -20.54
C LEU A 75 0.17 5.59 -20.58
N LYS A 76 1.51 5.51 -20.48
CA LYS A 76 2.43 6.66 -20.43
C LYS A 76 2.08 7.66 -19.33
N GLU A 77 1.86 7.16 -18.11
CA GLU A 77 1.53 7.97 -16.93
C GLU A 77 2.78 8.21 -16.05
N PRO A 78 3.61 9.24 -16.33
CA PRO A 78 4.93 9.39 -15.71
C PRO A 78 4.88 9.52 -14.18
N LEU A 79 3.90 10.26 -13.65
CA LEU A 79 3.73 10.41 -12.20
C LEU A 79 3.40 9.07 -11.51
N GLN A 80 2.60 8.24 -12.17
CA GLN A 80 2.19 6.95 -11.63
C GLN A 80 3.36 5.95 -11.69
N ILE A 81 4.12 5.96 -12.78
CA ILE A 81 5.37 5.20 -12.92
C ILE A 81 6.34 5.54 -11.77
N ASP A 82 6.56 6.82 -11.50
CA ASP A 82 7.49 7.25 -10.42
C ASP A 82 7.00 6.82 -9.05
N LYS A 83 5.69 6.95 -8.75
CA LYS A 83 5.12 6.48 -7.48
C LYS A 83 5.33 4.97 -7.30
N ILE A 84 5.09 4.18 -8.34
CA ILE A 84 5.22 2.71 -8.28
C ILE A 84 6.70 2.28 -8.19
N LYS A 85 7.61 2.94 -8.93
CA LYS A 85 9.05 2.69 -8.82
C LYS A 85 9.58 2.99 -7.42
N ASN A 86 9.15 4.10 -6.82
CA ASN A 86 9.47 4.43 -5.44
C ASN A 86 8.90 3.39 -4.46
N ALA A 87 7.70 2.86 -4.72
CA ALA A 87 7.11 1.80 -3.91
C ALA A 87 7.88 0.48 -4.01
N LEU A 88 8.37 0.11 -5.20
CA LEU A 88 9.24 -1.05 -5.39
C LEU A 88 10.55 -0.88 -4.61
N ALA A 89 11.22 0.26 -4.77
CA ALA A 89 12.45 0.58 -4.05
C ALA A 89 12.26 0.65 -2.52
N TYR A 90 11.06 1.00 -2.04
CA TYR A 90 10.75 0.99 -0.62
C TYR A 90 10.82 -0.41 0.01
N PHE A 91 10.57 -1.47 -0.77
CA PHE A 91 10.55 -2.86 -0.30
C PHE A 91 11.82 -3.67 -0.60
N ASP A 92 12.75 -3.10 -1.36
CA ASP A 92 14.10 -3.62 -1.54
C ASP A 92 14.95 -3.37 -0.27
#